data_AF-A0A8J7XZZ6-F1
#
_entry.id   AF-A0A8J7XZZ6-F1
#
_cell.length_a   1.000
_cell.length_b   1.000
_cell.length_c   1.000
_cell.angle_alpha   90.00
_cell.angle_beta   90.00
_cell.angle_gamma   90.00
#
_symmetry.space_group_name_H-M   'P 1'
#
loop_
_entity.id
_entity.type
_entity.pdbx_description
1 polymer ?
#
loop_
_entity_poly.entity_id
_entity_poly.type
_entity_poly.pdbx_seq_one_letter_code
_entity_poly.pdbx_strand_id
1 'polypeptide(L)'
;MNTEKFQEYLKERYYDQIKWYETKSSRSNNWYNRIQLALIVFSAMTPVLIAIEWGLSPSSLLKWFPIVTSVLVAILTSALKTFKFQENWISYRTTCETLKKEIHFYEAGVGDYADAEDKQALFVDRVENLISRENTLWLSVHKEQIRRGNKV
;
A
#
# COMPACT_ATOMS: atom_id res chain seq x y z
N MET A 1 9.10 33.40 3.72
CA MET A 1 7.78 33.28 3.05
C MET A 1 6.74 34.11 3.80
N ASN A 2 5.63 34.60 3.20
CA ASN A 2 4.57 35.27 3.99
C ASN A 2 3.64 34.21 4.62
N THR A 3 3.23 34.43 5.87
CA THR A 3 2.37 33.55 6.67
C THR A 3 1.07 33.16 5.95
N GLU A 4 0.45 34.05 5.19
CA GLU A 4 -0.77 33.74 4.44
C GLU A 4 -0.56 32.62 3.40
N LYS A 5 0.50 32.74 2.58
CA LYS A 5 0.86 31.71 1.59
C LYS A 5 1.20 30.38 2.25
N PHE A 6 1.81 30.42 3.43
CA PHE A 6 2.12 29.21 4.18
C PHE A 6 0.85 28.50 4.68
N GLN A 7 -0.13 29.26 5.19
CA GLN A 7 -1.41 28.67 5.62
C GLN A 7 -2.21 28.09 4.45
N GLU A 8 -2.19 28.77 3.30
CA GLU A 8 -2.76 28.26 2.05
C GLU A 8 -2.10 26.93 1.65
N TYR A 9 -0.76 26.88 1.65
CA TYR A 9 -0.01 25.64 1.40
C TYR A 9 -0.40 24.52 2.37
N LEU A 10 -0.47 24.81 3.67
CA LEU A 10 -0.85 23.80 4.67
C LEU A 10 -2.22 23.20 4.37
N LYS A 11 -3.20 24.07 4.08
CA LYS A 11 -4.59 23.67 3.83
C LYS A 11 -4.77 22.93 2.51
N GLU A 12 -4.26 23.49 1.42
CA GLU A 12 -4.55 23.00 0.07
C GLU A 12 -3.62 21.88 -0.38
N ARG A 13 -2.38 21.89 0.11
CA ARG A 13 -1.35 20.92 -0.31
C ARG A 13 -1.09 19.90 0.78
N TYR A 14 -0.63 20.32 1.95
CA TYR A 14 -0.13 19.40 2.97
C TYR A 14 -1.21 18.48 3.55
N TYR A 15 -2.32 19.04 4.03
CA TYR A 15 -3.41 18.23 4.61
C TYR A 15 -4.13 17.37 3.57
N ASP A 16 -4.27 17.85 2.34
CA ASP A 16 -4.80 17.05 1.24
C ASP A 16 -3.92 15.84 0.96
N GLN A 17 -2.59 16.02 0.94
CA GLN A 17 -1.64 14.92 0.77
C GLN A 17 -1.71 13.90 1.91
N ILE A 18 -1.78 14.35 3.17
CA ILE A 18 -1.98 13.42 4.31
C ILE A 18 -3.23 12.59 4.09
N LYS A 19 -4.36 13.22 3.80
CA LYS A 19 -5.65 12.52 3.60
C LYS A 19 -5.58 11.54 2.43
N TRP A 20 -4.90 11.92 1.35
CA TRP A 20 -4.67 11.04 0.21
C TRP A 20 -3.88 9.79 0.62
N TYR A 21 -2.75 9.96 1.32
CA TYR A 21 -1.92 8.85 1.78
C TYR A 21 -2.66 7.95 2.78
N GLU A 22 -3.43 8.50 3.71
CA GLU A 22 -4.25 7.72 4.65
C GLU A 22 -5.30 6.87 3.92
N THR A 23 -6.03 7.48 3.00
CA THR A 23 -7.08 6.80 2.22
C THR A 23 -6.47 5.69 1.36
N LYS A 24 -5.33 5.98 0.71
CA LYS A 24 -4.62 5.02 -0.15
C LYS A 24 -4.06 3.85 0.66
N SER A 25 -3.46 4.14 1.83
CA SER A 25 -2.97 3.16 2.79
C SER A 25 -4.11 2.23 3.24
N SER A 26 -5.22 2.80 3.72
CA SER A 26 -6.39 2.03 4.17
C SER A 26 -6.96 1.14 3.06
N ARG A 27 -7.11 1.67 1.84
CA ARG A 27 -7.61 0.90 0.70
C ARG A 27 -6.69 -0.28 0.35
N SER A 28 -5.38 -0.08 0.38
CA SER A 28 -4.39 -1.13 0.10
C SER A 28 -4.40 -2.21 1.19
N ASN A 29 -4.50 -1.82 2.46
CA ASN A 29 -4.66 -2.75 3.58
C ASN A 29 -5.93 -3.60 3.44
N ASN A 30 -7.07 -2.96 3.13
CA ASN A 30 -8.33 -3.65 2.96
C ASN A 30 -8.31 -4.65 1.79
N TRP A 31 -7.69 -4.29 0.66
CA TRP A 31 -7.52 -5.22 -0.46
C TRP A 31 -6.60 -6.39 -0.11
N TYR A 32 -5.47 -6.12 0.54
CA TYR A 32 -4.56 -7.15 1.03
C TYR A 32 -5.29 -8.14 1.93
N ASN A 33 -5.98 -7.65 2.97
CA ASN A 33 -6.68 -8.51 3.94
C ASN A 33 -7.80 -9.32 3.30
N ARG A 34 -8.56 -8.73 2.36
CA ARG A 34 -9.64 -9.44 1.66
C ARG A 34 -9.12 -10.58 0.78
N ILE A 35 -8.07 -10.32 0.00
CA ILE A 35 -7.48 -11.34 -0.87
C ILE A 35 -6.77 -12.42 -0.03
N GLN A 36 -6.05 -12.02 1.03
CA GLN A 36 -5.38 -12.94 1.94
C GLN A 36 -6.40 -13.85 2.65
N LEU A 37 -7.52 -13.31 3.12
CA LEU A 37 -8.58 -14.10 3.74
C LEU A 37 -9.19 -15.09 2.75
N ALA A 38 -9.51 -14.64 1.52
CA ALA A 38 -10.03 -15.52 0.47
C ALA A 38 -9.04 -16.66 0.17
N LEU A 39 -7.75 -16.35 0.06
CA LEU A 39 -6.69 -17.34 -0.15
C LEU A 39 -6.64 -18.39 0.97
N ILE A 40 -6.70 -17.97 2.24
CA ILE A 40 -6.71 -18.87 3.40
C ILE A 40 -7.92 -19.80 3.33
N VAL A 41 -9.12 -19.25 3.08
CA VAL A 41 -10.36 -20.03 3.00
C VAL A 41 -10.30 -21.06 1.88
N PHE A 42 -9.93 -20.65 0.65
CA PHE A 42 -9.84 -21.58 -0.48
C PHE A 42 -8.74 -22.63 -0.27
N SER A 43 -7.58 -22.24 0.25
CA SER A 43 -6.47 -23.17 0.52
C SER A 43 -6.82 -24.20 1.60
N ALA A 44 -7.60 -23.81 2.62
CA ALA A 44 -8.06 -24.74 3.64
C ALA A 44 -9.19 -25.66 3.13
N MET A 45 -10.00 -25.17 2.19
CA MET A 45 -11.12 -25.93 1.61
C MET A 45 -10.67 -27.02 0.63
N THR A 46 -9.59 -26.78 -0.14
CA THR A 46 -9.05 -27.76 -1.11
C THR A 46 -8.82 -29.17 -0.53
N PRO A 47 -8.06 -29.37 0.57
CA PRO A 47 -7.85 -30.71 1.13
C PRO A 47 -9.14 -31.36 1.65
N VAL A 48 -10.08 -30.58 2.19
CA VAL A 48 -11.39 -31.10 2.66
C VAL A 48 -12.20 -31.63 1.48
N LEU A 49 -12.23 -30.91 0.36
CA LEU A 49 -12.93 -31.35 -0.85
C LEU A 49 -12.32 -32.64 -1.42
N ILE A 50 -10.99 -32.75 -1.42
CA ILE A 50 -10.28 -33.96 -1.85
C ILE A 50 -10.64 -35.16 -0.94
N ALA A 51 -10.67 -34.95 0.38
CA ALA A 51 -11.02 -36.01 1.32
C ALA A 51 -12.47 -36.50 1.17
N ILE A 52 -13.42 -35.59 0.90
CA ILE A 52 -14.83 -35.94 0.66
C ILE A 52 -14.98 -36.76 -0.64
N GLU A 53 -14.28 -36.39 -1.71
CA GLU A 53 -14.29 -37.12 -2.98
C GLU A 53 -13.84 -38.58 -2.80
N TRP A 54 -12.80 -38.80 -1.98
CA TRP A 54 -12.26 -40.14 -1.72
C TRP A 54 -13.12 -40.96 -0.75
N GLY A 55 -13.75 -40.34 0.26
CA GLY A 55 -14.30 -41.06 1.41
C GLY A 55 -15.82 -41.27 1.44
N LEU A 56 -16.63 -40.41 0.80
CA LEU A 56 -18.09 -40.36 1.08
C LEU A 56 -18.99 -40.74 -0.11
N SER A 57 -18.69 -40.29 -1.33
CA SER A 57 -19.37 -40.76 -2.55
C SER A 57 -18.76 -40.11 -3.81
N PRO A 58 -18.36 -40.88 -4.84
CA PRO A 58 -17.80 -40.32 -6.07
C PRO A 58 -18.91 -39.74 -6.96
N SER A 59 -19.42 -38.56 -6.61
CA SER A 59 -20.31 -37.82 -7.52
C SER A 59 -19.48 -37.08 -8.59
N SER A 60 -19.93 -37.12 -9.84
CA SER A 60 -19.15 -36.56 -10.96
C SER A 60 -18.96 -35.04 -10.89
N LEU A 61 -19.80 -34.34 -10.13
CA LEU A 61 -19.71 -32.89 -9.91
C LEU A 61 -18.66 -32.52 -8.85
N LEU A 62 -18.44 -33.38 -7.85
CA LEU A 62 -17.48 -33.10 -6.76
C LEU A 62 -16.01 -33.08 -7.24
N LYS A 63 -15.70 -33.77 -8.34
CA LYS A 63 -14.35 -33.85 -8.94
C LYS A 63 -13.80 -32.51 -9.42
N TRP A 64 -14.67 -31.59 -9.85
CA TRP A 64 -14.24 -30.31 -10.42
C TRP A 64 -13.93 -29.25 -9.35
N PHE A 65 -14.50 -29.36 -8.14
CA PHE A 65 -14.31 -28.34 -7.10
C PHE A 65 -12.87 -28.22 -6.58
N PRO A 66 -12.12 -29.31 -6.30
CA PRO A 66 -10.71 -29.21 -5.94
C PRO A 66 -9.87 -28.51 -7.02
N ILE A 67 -10.16 -28.77 -8.29
CA ILE A 67 -9.45 -28.17 -9.43
C ILE A 67 -9.73 -26.67 -9.47
N VAL A 68 -11.00 -26.27 -9.40
CA VAL A 68 -11.40 -24.85 -9.44
C VAL A 68 -10.81 -24.09 -8.25
N THR A 69 -10.88 -24.64 -7.04
CA THR A 69 -10.32 -24.00 -5.84
C THR A 69 -8.81 -23.84 -5.93
N SER A 70 -8.10 -24.84 -6.46
CA SER A 70 -6.65 -24.77 -6.67
C SER A 70 -6.26 -23.68 -7.67
N VAL A 71 -6.99 -23.56 -8.79
CA VAL A 71 -6.78 -22.49 -9.78
C VAL A 71 -7.06 -21.11 -9.16
N LEU A 72 -8.13 -20.97 -8.37
CA LEU A 72 -8.43 -19.73 -7.65
C LEU A 72 -7.32 -19.34 -6.68
N VAL A 73 -6.79 -20.29 -5.88
CA VAL A 73 -5.65 -20.04 -4.98
C VAL A 73 -4.43 -19.55 -5.76
N ALA A 74 -4.12 -20.17 -6.90
CA ALA A 74 -3.00 -19.74 -7.74
C ALA A 74 -3.18 -18.30 -8.28
N ILE A 75 -4.38 -17.96 -8.76
CA ILE A 75 -4.71 -16.62 -9.25
C ILE A 75 -4.59 -15.59 -8.12
N LEU A 76 -5.20 -15.85 -6.95
CA LEU A 76 -5.15 -14.95 -5.80
C LEU A 76 -3.71 -14.76 -5.29
N THR A 77 -2.91 -15.83 -5.25
CA THR A 77 -1.48 -15.77 -4.90
C THR A 77 -0.72 -14.87 -5.87
N SER A 78 -0.93 -15.07 -7.18
CA SER A 78 -0.28 -14.29 -8.22
C SER A 78 -0.69 -12.81 -8.13
N ALA A 79 -1.98 -12.53 -7.90
CA ALA A 79 -2.48 -11.18 -7.69
C ALA A 79 -1.82 -10.51 -6.47
N LEU A 80 -1.74 -11.18 -5.32
CA LEU A 80 -1.06 -10.64 -4.13
C LEU A 80 0.40 -10.27 -4.41
N LYS A 81 1.14 -11.15 -5.08
CA LYS A 81 2.55 -10.92 -5.43
C LYS A 81 2.74 -9.81 -6.45
N THR A 82 1.84 -9.71 -7.42
CA THR A 82 1.94 -8.74 -8.53
C THR A 82 1.60 -7.32 -8.06
N PHE A 83 0.49 -7.17 -7.33
CA PHE A 83 0.00 -5.86 -6.91
C PHE A 83 0.64 -5.33 -5.63
N LYS A 84 1.35 -6.18 -4.87
CA LYS A 84 2.14 -5.79 -3.71
C LYS A 84 1.37 -4.94 -2.70
N PHE A 85 0.09 -5.26 -2.47
CA PHE A 85 -0.82 -4.46 -1.65
C PHE A 85 -0.28 -4.20 -0.23
N GLN A 86 0.46 -5.16 0.35
CA GLN A 86 1.10 -5.01 1.65
C GLN A 86 2.24 -3.98 1.62
N GLU A 87 3.16 -4.07 0.65
CA GLU A 87 4.26 -3.10 0.49
C GLU A 87 3.71 -1.69 0.28
N ASN A 88 2.69 -1.54 -0.58
CA ASN A 88 2.04 -0.27 -0.84
C ASN A 88 1.38 0.30 0.42
N TRP A 89 0.67 -0.53 1.19
CA TRP A 89 0.05 -0.11 2.45
C TRP A 89 1.09 0.45 3.44
N ILE A 90 2.20 -0.28 3.64
CA ILE A 90 3.29 0.09 4.55
C ILE A 90 3.97 1.37 4.06
N SER A 91 4.27 1.48 2.77
CA SER A 91 4.90 2.68 2.17
C SER A 91 4.04 3.92 2.42
N TYR A 92 2.76 3.86 2.03
CA TYR A 92 1.84 4.99 2.21
C TYR A 92 1.63 5.36 3.69
N ARG A 93 1.56 4.36 4.58
CA ARG A 93 1.44 4.61 6.03
C ARG A 93 2.70 5.30 6.56
N THR A 94 3.87 4.82 6.17
CA THR A 94 5.15 5.39 6.60
C THR A 94 5.29 6.83 6.13
N THR A 95 4.99 7.12 4.86
CA THR A 95 5.03 8.48 4.32
C THR A 95 4.02 9.39 5.02
N CYS A 96 2.80 8.92 5.26
CA CYS A 96 1.79 9.67 6.03
C CYS A 96 2.27 10.03 7.44
N GLU A 97 2.78 9.04 8.19
CA GLU A 97 3.26 9.28 9.56
C GLU A 97 4.52 10.15 9.58
N THR A 98 5.36 10.06 8.56
CA THR A 98 6.53 10.94 8.41
C THR A 98 6.09 12.38 8.14
N LEU A 99 5.09 12.60 7.28
CA LEU A 99 4.52 13.93 7.05
C LEU A 99 3.94 14.51 8.36
N LYS A 100 3.12 13.74 9.09
CA LYS A 100 2.58 14.17 10.39
C LYS A 100 3.67 14.49 11.42
N LYS A 101 4.73 13.69 11.47
CA LYS A 101 5.88 13.97 12.33
C LYS A 101 6.52 15.32 11.96
N GLU A 102 6.61 15.63 10.68
CA GLU A 102 7.23 16.86 10.18
C GLU A 102 6.51 18.12 10.69
N ILE A 103 5.17 18.16 10.70
CA ILE A 103 4.44 19.32 11.23
C ILE A 103 4.65 19.47 12.73
N HIS A 104 4.70 18.37 13.49
CA HIS A 104 4.99 18.42 14.93
C HIS A 104 6.40 18.95 15.22
N PHE A 105 7.38 18.60 14.37
CA PHE A 105 8.75 19.11 14.50
C PHE A 105 8.81 20.61 14.20
N TYR A 106 8.12 21.05 13.15
CA TYR A 106 7.98 22.46 12.81
C TYR A 106 7.30 23.27 13.93
N GLU A 107 6.16 22.78 14.44
CA GLU A 107 5.38 23.44 15.51
C GLU A 107 6.14 23.50 16.83
N ALA A 108 6.83 22.41 17.21
CA ALA A 108 7.65 22.39 18.42
C ALA A 108 8.97 23.17 18.26
N GLY A 109 9.35 23.54 17.03
CA GLY A 109 10.59 24.24 16.74
C GLY A 109 11.85 23.44 17.10
N VAL A 110 11.80 22.11 16.95
CA VAL A 110 12.89 21.19 17.32
C VAL A 110 13.61 20.62 16.11
N GLY A 111 14.78 20.01 16.34
CA GLY A 111 15.60 19.43 15.28
C GLY A 111 16.10 20.53 14.33
N ASP A 112 16.00 20.27 13.02
CA ASP A 112 16.47 21.21 12.00
C ASP A 112 15.69 22.54 11.98
N TYR A 113 14.54 22.63 12.67
CA TYR A 113 13.77 23.87 12.85
C TYR A 113 14.22 24.73 14.04
N ALA A 114 15.11 24.24 14.90
CA ALA A 114 15.58 25.02 16.04
C ALA A 114 16.41 26.22 15.59
N ASP A 115 17.35 25.97 14.67
CA ASP A 115 18.34 26.95 14.19
C ASP A 115 18.03 27.50 12.78
N ALA A 116 16.89 27.15 12.20
CA ALA A 116 16.53 27.57 10.85
C ALA A 116 16.13 29.06 10.77
N GLU A 117 16.72 29.76 9.80
CA GLU A 117 16.43 31.18 9.51
C GLU A 117 14.99 31.39 8.97
N ASP A 118 14.53 30.52 8.07
CA ASP A 118 13.13 30.45 7.62
C ASP A 118 12.57 29.03 7.83
N LYS A 119 11.93 28.83 9.00
CA LYS A 119 11.32 27.55 9.38
C LYS A 119 10.21 27.12 8.40
N GLN A 120 9.47 28.08 7.84
CA GLN A 120 8.37 27.78 6.92
C GLN A 120 8.90 27.28 5.58
N ALA A 121 9.92 27.95 5.03
CA ALA A 121 10.56 27.52 3.79
C ALA A 121 11.19 26.13 3.94
N LEU A 122 11.89 25.89 5.05
CA LEU A 122 12.46 24.57 5.35
C LEU A 122 11.39 23.48 5.44
N PHE A 123 10.24 23.77 6.04
CA PHE A 123 9.13 22.82 6.12
C PHE A 123 8.60 22.44 4.75
N VAL A 124 8.32 23.44 3.91
CA VAL A 124 7.81 23.20 2.54
C VAL A 124 8.80 22.37 1.74
N ASP A 125 10.09 22.70 1.78
CA ASP A 125 11.11 21.95 1.07
C ASP A 125 11.16 20.47 1.52
N ARG A 126 11.12 20.23 2.83
CA ARG A 126 11.15 18.87 3.38
C ARG A 126 9.90 18.07 3.02
N VAL A 127 8.71 18.68 3.10
CA VAL A 127 7.45 18.04 2.71
C VAL A 127 7.47 17.68 1.23
N GLU A 128 7.85 18.61 0.34
CA GLU A 128 7.88 18.33 -1.11
C GLU A 128 8.97 17.31 -1.46
N ASN A 129 10.10 17.31 -0.75
CA ASN A 129 11.13 16.28 -0.89
C ASN A 129 10.63 14.89 -0.46
N LEU A 130 9.88 14.79 0.64
CA LEU A 130 9.26 13.54 1.08
C LEU A 130 8.27 13.01 0.02
N ILE A 131 7.41 13.89 -0.51
CA ILE A 131 6.44 13.52 -1.54
C ILE A 131 7.13 13.10 -2.85
N SER A 132 8.17 13.83 -3.26
CA SER A 132 8.91 13.56 -4.50
C SER A 132 9.69 12.25 -4.44
N ARG A 133 10.25 11.91 -3.27
CA ARG A 133 10.94 10.62 -3.05
C ARG A 133 9.98 9.44 -3.23
N GLU A 134 8.78 9.53 -2.67
CA GLU A 134 7.75 8.49 -2.85
C GLU A 134 7.37 8.34 -4.33
N ASN A 135 7.16 9.46 -5.05
CA ASN A 135 6.79 9.42 -6.46
C ASN A 135 7.89 8.80 -7.34
N THR A 136 9.16 9.11 -7.02
CA THR A 136 10.33 8.54 -7.72
C THR A 136 10.48 7.04 -7.44
N LEU A 137 10.25 6.62 -6.19
CA LEU A 137 10.18 5.20 -5.81
C LEU A 137 9.10 4.47 -6.63
N TRP A 138 7.90 5.04 -6.73
CA TRP A 138 6.82 4.48 -7.54
C TRP A 138 7.20 4.31 -9.02
N LEU A 139 7.80 5.33 -9.64
CA LEU A 139 8.24 5.27 -11.03
C LEU A 139 9.35 4.23 -11.26
N SER A 140 10.29 4.09 -10.32
CA SER A 140 11.37 3.11 -10.42
C SER A 140 10.86 1.67 -10.30
N VAL A 141 9.93 1.41 -9.36
CA VAL A 141 9.30 0.09 -9.18
C VAL A 141 8.49 -0.29 -10.42
N HIS A 142 7.73 0.64 -11.00
CA HIS A 142 6.94 0.38 -12.21
C HIS A 142 7.81 0.14 -13.45
N LYS A 143 8.90 0.92 -13.63
CA LYS A 143 9.86 0.69 -14.71
C LYS A 143 10.52 -0.69 -14.61
N GLU A 144 10.84 -1.14 -13.39
CA GLU A 144 11.44 -2.45 -13.20
C GLU A 144 10.44 -3.60 -13.44
N GLN A 145 9.17 -3.42 -13.05
CA GLN A 145 8.10 -4.39 -13.32
C GLN A 145 7.81 -4.51 -14.83
N ILE A 146 7.76 -3.41 -15.58
CA ILE A 146 7.62 -3.42 -17.05
C ILE A 146 8.82 -4.14 -17.69
N ARG A 147 10.03 -3.87 -17.20
CA ARG A 147 11.26 -4.52 -17.72
C ARG A 147 11.29 -6.02 -17.44
N ARG A 148 10.73 -6.49 -16.32
CA ARG A 148 10.64 -7.93 -15.99
C ARG A 148 9.52 -8.62 -16.78
N GLY A 149 8.41 -7.96 -17.04
CA GLY A 149 7.33 -8.46 -17.89
C GLY A 149 7.72 -8.64 -19.36
N ASN A 150 8.61 -7.79 -19.89
CA ASN A 150 9.13 -7.90 -21.26
C ASN A 150 10.24 -8.97 -21.44
N LYS A 151 10.62 -9.69 -20.37
CA LYS A 151 11.63 -10.77 -20.41
C LYS A 151 11.02 -12.17 -20.28
N VAL A 152 9.69 -12.28 -20.30
CA VAL A 152 8.93 -13.54 -20.35
C VAL A 152 8.27 -13.64 -21.71
#